data_AF-A0A658R5W1-F1
#
_entry.id   AF-A0A658R5W1-F1
#
_cell.length_a   1.000
_cell.length_b   1.000
_cell.length_c   1.000
_cell.angle_alpha   90.00
_cell.angle_beta   90.00
_cell.angle_gamma   90.00
#
_symmetry.space_group_name_H-M   'P 1'
#
loop_
_entity.id
_entity.type
_entity.pdbx_description
1 polymer ?
#
loop_
_entity_poly.entity_id
_entity_poly.type
_entity_poly.pdbx_seq_one_letter_code
_entity_poly.pdbx_strand_id
1 'polypeptide(L)'
;MSSFVLHVVTLACIYALMALGLNLQAGFAGLLNFGFVAFVGIGAYATGIASSAGWPCIVGIVAGMAGAMLVGFVMARLGRNLASDYWAIATLAIAELIRTVALNEGWLTGGAQGISGIAPLFPRLTGARSDVAFFLLAVALLAAALVVCTRLARGRYGRALRLMREEPALAQSLGYRLVQMKTTATMTAAAIAATGGSLLALYMSFVGPDFMFASETFAIWTMVMIGGLGNNAGVVFGALLVEAIYSAVPFAKDYLDIGTDVAGAVRLGAIGCILLACLLLRPGGLLPERIRRTV
;
A
#
# COMPACT_ATOMS: atom_id res chain seq x y z
N MET A 1 -12.94 18.38 17.07
CA MET A 1 -11.74 18.64 16.24
C MET A 1 -10.61 17.64 16.51
N SER A 2 -10.30 17.30 17.76
CA SER A 2 -9.27 16.30 18.10
C SER A 2 -9.50 14.92 17.48
N SER A 3 -10.73 14.39 17.49
CA SER A 3 -11.06 13.09 16.91
C SER A 3 -10.89 13.03 15.39
N PHE A 4 -11.20 14.14 14.70
CA PHE A 4 -11.01 14.25 13.24
C PHE A 4 -9.52 14.22 12.88
N VAL A 5 -8.70 15.02 13.57
CA VAL A 5 -7.24 15.03 13.35
C VAL A 5 -6.65 13.65 13.63
N LEU A 6 -7.07 12.99 14.72
CA LEU A 6 -6.62 11.63 15.03
C LEU A 6 -6.99 10.66 13.91
N HIS A 7 -8.20 10.76 13.37
CA HIS A 7 -8.65 9.92 12.25
C HIS A 7 -7.78 10.12 11.00
N VAL A 8 -7.56 11.37 10.59
CA VAL A 8 -6.75 11.70 9.41
C VAL A 8 -5.32 11.21 9.57
N VAL A 9 -4.68 11.46 10.72
CA VAL A 9 -3.29 11.05 10.94
C VAL A 9 -3.18 9.52 11.01
N THR A 10 -4.18 8.82 11.57
CA THR A 10 -4.21 7.35 11.60
C THR A 10 -4.28 6.76 10.20
N LEU A 11 -5.18 7.27 9.35
CA LEU A 11 -5.25 6.86 7.94
C LEU A 11 -3.94 7.17 7.21
N ALA A 12 -3.37 8.36 7.45
CA ALA A 12 -2.10 8.75 6.87
C ALA A 12 -0.98 7.77 7.25
N CYS A 13 -0.96 7.27 8.49
CA CYS A 13 0.00 6.24 8.92
C CYS A 13 -0.22 4.91 8.21
N ILE A 14 -1.47 4.46 8.04
CA ILE A 14 -1.80 3.21 7.35
C ILE A 14 -1.40 3.30 5.86
N TYR A 15 -1.77 4.38 5.18
CA TYR A 15 -1.41 4.59 3.79
C TYR A 15 0.11 4.80 3.61
N ALA A 16 0.79 5.46 4.56
CA ALA A 16 2.26 5.55 4.56
C ALA A 16 2.92 4.16 4.67
N LEU A 17 2.35 3.26 5.45
CA LEU A 17 2.82 1.88 5.55
C LEU A 17 2.65 1.15 4.21
N MET A 18 1.49 1.27 3.56
CA MET A 18 1.27 0.71 2.21
C MET A 18 2.24 1.31 1.18
N ALA A 19 2.44 2.63 1.21
CA ALA A 19 3.34 3.36 0.33
C ALA A 19 4.81 2.92 0.50
N LEU A 20 5.25 2.61 1.72
CA LEU A 20 6.58 2.02 1.95
C LEU A 20 6.73 0.65 1.27
N GLY A 21 5.68 -0.19 1.30
CA GLY A 21 5.66 -1.47 0.59
C GLY A 21 5.80 -1.27 -0.92
N LEU A 22 5.01 -0.35 -1.49
CA LEU A 22 5.11 -0.03 -2.91
C LEU A 22 6.47 0.57 -3.26
N ASN A 23 7.03 1.44 -2.43
CA ASN A 23 8.36 2.01 -2.64
C ASN A 23 9.47 0.95 -2.63
N LEU A 24 9.35 -0.10 -1.82
CA LEU A 24 10.27 -1.23 -1.85
C LEU A 24 10.28 -1.93 -3.22
N GLN A 25 9.10 -2.13 -3.80
CA GLN A 25 8.93 -2.82 -5.08
C GLN A 25 9.23 -1.92 -6.28
N ALA A 26 8.56 -0.77 -6.39
CA ALA A 26 8.70 0.15 -7.49
C ALA A 26 9.96 1.01 -7.36
N GLY A 27 10.16 1.63 -6.20
CA GLY A 27 11.27 2.53 -5.94
C GLY A 27 12.62 1.80 -6.00
N PHE A 28 12.84 0.80 -5.14
CA PHE A 28 14.16 0.15 -5.07
C PHE A 28 14.37 -0.93 -6.14
N ALA A 29 13.38 -1.79 -6.40
CA ALA A 29 13.55 -2.90 -7.33
C ALA A 29 13.23 -2.55 -8.80
N GLY A 30 12.65 -1.38 -9.08
CA GLY A 30 12.28 -0.97 -10.44
C GLY A 30 11.09 -1.73 -11.01
N LEU A 31 10.29 -2.39 -10.16
CA LEU A 31 9.16 -3.20 -10.60
C LEU A 31 7.88 -2.37 -10.50
N LEU A 32 7.42 -1.87 -11.65
CA LEU A 32 6.14 -1.18 -11.75
C LEU A 32 5.00 -2.15 -11.39
N ASN A 33 4.21 -1.81 -10.39
CA ASN A 33 3.07 -2.61 -9.94
C ASN A 33 1.82 -1.73 -9.86
N PHE A 34 0.91 -1.91 -10.82
CA PHE A 34 -0.40 -1.24 -10.84
C PHE A 34 -1.48 -2.07 -10.16
N GLY A 35 -1.19 -3.33 -9.81
CA GLY A 35 -2.06 -4.21 -9.05
C GLY A 35 -1.72 -4.32 -7.57
N PHE A 36 -1.00 -3.33 -7.00
CA PHE A 36 -0.51 -3.40 -5.62
C PHE A 36 -1.64 -3.57 -4.59
N VAL A 37 -2.81 -2.98 -4.88
CA VAL A 37 -4.01 -3.10 -4.06
C VAL A 37 -4.50 -4.54 -3.88
N ALA A 38 -4.14 -5.47 -4.76
CA ALA A 38 -4.45 -6.89 -4.57
C ALA A 38 -3.91 -7.41 -3.23
N PHE A 39 -2.68 -7.04 -2.89
CA PHE A 39 -2.04 -7.45 -1.64
C PHE A 39 -2.67 -6.79 -0.43
N VAL A 40 -3.07 -5.52 -0.57
CA VAL A 40 -3.83 -4.78 0.45
C VAL A 40 -5.16 -5.48 0.72
N GLY A 41 -5.91 -5.78 -0.34
CA GLY A 41 -7.19 -6.49 -0.26
C GLY A 41 -7.07 -7.87 0.38
N ILE A 42 -6.06 -8.67 0.02
CA ILE A 42 -5.82 -9.98 0.64
C ILE A 42 -5.64 -9.86 2.16
N GLY A 43 -4.88 -8.87 2.64
CA GLY A 43 -4.72 -8.63 4.07
C GLY A 43 -6.01 -8.20 4.75
N ALA A 44 -6.74 -7.27 4.12
CA ALA A 44 -8.02 -6.77 4.62
C ALA A 44 -9.05 -7.90 4.76
N TYR A 45 -9.23 -8.72 3.71
CA TYR A 45 -10.16 -9.84 3.70
C TYR A 45 -9.73 -10.95 4.66
N ALA A 46 -8.44 -11.32 4.71
CA ALA A 46 -7.98 -12.32 5.66
C ALA A 46 -8.30 -11.93 7.12
N THR A 47 -8.21 -10.64 7.43
CA THR A 47 -8.57 -10.11 8.75
C THR A 47 -10.08 -10.12 9.00
N GLY A 48 -10.88 -9.73 7.99
CA GLY A 48 -12.34 -9.82 8.06
C GLY A 48 -12.84 -11.26 8.25
N ILE A 49 -12.28 -12.20 7.49
CA ILE A 49 -12.61 -13.64 7.56
C ILE A 49 -12.20 -14.24 8.90
N ALA A 50 -11.01 -13.92 9.40
CA ALA A 50 -10.58 -14.39 10.72
C ALA A 50 -11.52 -13.86 11.81
N SER A 51 -11.93 -12.59 11.71
CA SER A 51 -12.87 -11.99 12.65
C SER A 51 -14.26 -12.61 12.59
N SER A 52 -14.79 -12.90 11.39
CA SER A 52 -16.11 -13.53 11.26
C SER A 52 -16.11 -14.99 11.76
N ALA A 53 -14.97 -15.67 11.68
CA ALA A 53 -14.75 -16.98 12.30
C ALA A 53 -14.52 -16.93 13.83
N GLY A 54 -14.52 -15.74 14.45
CA GLY A 54 -14.27 -15.55 15.88
C GLY A 54 -12.80 -15.74 16.29
N TRP A 55 -11.87 -15.78 15.34
CA TRP A 55 -10.44 -15.89 15.61
C TRP A 55 -9.84 -14.54 16.00
N PRO A 56 -8.75 -14.52 16.79
CA PRO A 56 -8.06 -13.27 17.11
C PRO A 56 -7.59 -12.54 15.84
N CYS A 57 -7.76 -11.21 15.80
CA CYS A 57 -7.37 -10.37 14.66
C CYS A 57 -5.90 -10.56 14.23
N ILE A 58 -5.02 -10.90 15.18
CA ILE A 58 -3.60 -11.19 14.92
C ILE A 58 -3.44 -12.37 13.95
N VAL A 59 -4.28 -13.41 14.09
CA VAL A 59 -4.27 -14.55 13.17
C VAL A 59 -4.66 -14.10 11.77
N GLY A 60 -5.64 -13.21 11.66
CA GLY A 60 -6.04 -12.57 10.41
C GLY A 60 -4.91 -11.79 9.74
N ILE A 61 -4.19 -10.96 10.50
CA ILE A 61 -3.04 -10.19 10.00
C ILE A 61 -1.94 -11.15 9.48
N VAL A 62 -1.56 -12.16 10.28
CA VAL A 62 -0.49 -13.11 9.90
C VAL A 62 -0.90 -13.97 8.70
N ALA A 63 -2.14 -14.46 8.67
CA ALA A 63 -2.68 -15.21 7.54
C ALA A 63 -2.74 -14.33 6.27
N GLY A 64 -3.14 -13.07 6.41
CA GLY A 64 -3.14 -12.09 5.33
C GLY A 64 -1.75 -11.82 4.78
N MET A 65 -0.76 -11.64 5.65
CA MET A 65 0.65 -11.50 5.25
C MET A 65 1.15 -12.74 4.50
N ALA A 66 0.88 -13.94 5.02
CA ALA A 66 1.29 -15.19 4.38
C ALA A 66 0.60 -15.39 3.02
N GLY A 67 -0.70 -15.12 2.94
CA GLY A 67 -1.48 -15.18 1.70
C GLY A 67 -0.98 -14.17 0.65
N ALA A 68 -0.73 -12.92 1.05
CA ALA A 68 -0.21 -11.91 0.14
C ALA A 68 1.22 -12.23 -0.31
N MET A 69 2.07 -12.79 0.56
CA MET A 69 3.39 -13.29 0.18
C MET A 69 3.31 -14.44 -0.82
N LEU A 70 2.38 -15.38 -0.63
CA LEU A 70 2.15 -16.49 -1.56
C LEU A 70 1.71 -15.97 -2.93
N VAL A 71 0.73 -15.06 -2.96
CA VAL A 71 0.25 -14.45 -4.20
C VAL A 71 1.37 -13.65 -4.85
N GLY A 72 2.13 -12.85 -4.09
CA GLY A 72 3.29 -12.11 -4.58
C GLY A 72 4.39 -13.02 -5.15
N PHE A 73 4.62 -14.18 -4.53
CA PHE A 73 5.54 -15.20 -5.04
C PHE A 73 5.07 -15.75 -6.40
N VAL A 74 3.80 -16.16 -6.48
CA VAL A 74 3.20 -16.68 -7.72
C VAL A 74 3.23 -15.62 -8.82
N MET A 75 2.79 -14.40 -8.52
CA MET A 75 2.83 -13.28 -9.46
C MET A 75 4.23 -13.04 -9.99
N ALA A 76 5.23 -12.88 -9.11
CA ALA A 76 6.61 -12.63 -9.55
C ALA A 76 7.20 -13.80 -10.35
N ARG A 77 6.78 -15.04 -10.06
CA ARG A 77 7.24 -16.23 -10.79
C ARG A 77 6.61 -16.32 -12.18
N LEU A 78 5.33 -16.01 -12.32
CA LEU A 78 4.64 -15.90 -13.61
C LEU A 78 5.21 -14.74 -14.43
N GLY A 79 5.49 -13.62 -13.76
CA GLY A 79 6.07 -12.39 -14.30
C GLY A 79 7.52 -12.45 -14.78
N ARG A 80 8.22 -13.56 -14.56
CA ARG A 80 9.69 -13.62 -14.68
C ARG A 80 10.25 -13.23 -16.06
N ASN A 81 9.46 -13.46 -17.12
CA ASN A 81 9.86 -13.20 -18.52
C ASN A 81 9.25 -11.93 -19.09
N LEU A 82 8.44 -11.19 -18.32
CA LEU A 82 7.81 -9.97 -18.79
C LEU A 82 8.78 -8.79 -18.67
N ALA A 83 8.79 -7.92 -19.68
CA ALA A 83 9.43 -6.61 -19.57
C ALA A 83 8.68 -5.75 -18.53
N SER A 84 9.30 -4.67 -18.03
CA SER A 84 8.75 -3.83 -16.95
C SER A 84 7.33 -3.34 -17.24
N ASP A 85 7.07 -2.95 -18.49
CA ASP A 85 5.81 -2.29 -18.86
C ASP A 85 4.68 -3.31 -18.98
N TYR A 86 4.98 -4.48 -19.56
CA TYR A 86 4.05 -5.61 -19.60
C TYR A 86 3.78 -6.18 -18.20
N TRP A 87 4.80 -6.19 -17.33
CA TRP A 87 4.63 -6.57 -15.93
C TRP A 87 3.64 -5.65 -15.21
N ALA A 88 3.72 -4.34 -15.44
CA ALA A 88 2.78 -3.38 -14.85
C ALA A 88 1.32 -3.68 -15.27
N ILE A 89 1.07 -3.92 -16.56
CA ILE A 89 -0.26 -4.27 -17.08
C ILE A 89 -0.74 -5.62 -16.51
N ALA A 90 0.14 -6.61 -16.46
CA ALA A 90 -0.19 -7.93 -15.91
C ALA A 90 -0.59 -7.85 -14.43
N THR A 91 0.10 -7.02 -13.62
CA THR A 91 -0.28 -6.85 -12.21
C THR A 91 -1.67 -6.26 -12.05
N LEU A 92 -2.04 -5.27 -12.87
CA LEU A 92 -3.38 -4.67 -12.88
C LEU A 92 -4.45 -5.74 -13.17
N ALA A 93 -4.24 -6.54 -14.21
CA ALA A 93 -5.16 -7.61 -14.59
C ALA A 93 -5.33 -8.66 -13.48
N ILE A 94 -4.23 -9.05 -12.83
CA ILE A 94 -4.27 -9.99 -11.71
C ILE A 94 -5.01 -9.40 -10.51
N ALA A 95 -4.81 -8.12 -10.20
CA ALA A 95 -5.54 -7.45 -9.12
C ALA A 95 -7.05 -7.43 -9.40
N GLU A 96 -7.44 -7.14 -10.63
CA GLU A 96 -8.84 -7.14 -11.05
C GLU A 96 -9.45 -8.55 -11.03
N LEU A 97 -8.66 -9.58 -11.37
CA LEU A 97 -9.08 -10.97 -11.22
C LEU A 97 -9.34 -11.31 -9.76
N ILE A 98 -8.43 -10.97 -8.84
CA ILE A 98 -8.59 -11.24 -7.41
C ILE A 98 -9.81 -10.48 -6.85
N ARG A 99 -10.01 -9.22 -7.26
CA ARG A 99 -11.19 -8.43 -6.90
C ARG A 99 -12.47 -9.08 -7.40
N THR A 100 -12.48 -9.58 -8.63
CA THR A 100 -13.63 -10.27 -9.23
C THR A 100 -13.94 -11.58 -8.50
N VAL A 101 -12.92 -12.34 -8.09
CA VAL A 101 -13.10 -13.51 -7.22
C VAL A 101 -13.72 -13.08 -5.89
N ALA A 102 -13.20 -12.04 -5.24
CA ALA A 102 -13.76 -11.52 -4.00
C ALA A 102 -15.21 -11.01 -4.14
N LEU A 103 -15.61 -10.51 -5.32
CA LEU A 103 -16.99 -10.12 -5.60
C LEU A 103 -17.95 -11.30 -5.73
N ASN A 104 -17.49 -12.42 -6.28
CA ASN A 104 -18.33 -13.58 -6.59
C ASN A 104 -18.37 -14.61 -5.45
N GLU A 105 -17.31 -14.71 -4.63
CA GLU A 105 -17.19 -15.69 -3.56
C GLU A 105 -17.96 -15.31 -2.29
N GLY A 106 -19.30 -15.23 -2.41
CA GLY A 106 -20.20 -14.80 -1.33
C GLY A 106 -20.04 -15.54 0.00
N TRP A 107 -19.71 -16.84 -0.04
CA TRP A 107 -19.54 -17.66 1.16
C TRP A 107 -18.28 -17.33 1.95
N LEU A 108 -17.25 -16.76 1.30
CA LEU A 108 -15.96 -16.48 1.93
C LEU A 108 -15.78 -14.98 2.21
N THR A 109 -16.11 -14.13 1.24
CA THR A 109 -15.84 -12.68 1.29
C THR A 109 -17.08 -11.83 1.56
N GLY A 110 -18.27 -12.44 1.60
CA GLY A 110 -19.54 -11.70 1.61
C GLY A 110 -19.91 -11.10 0.25
N GLY A 111 -19.14 -11.42 -0.80
CA GLY A 111 -19.39 -10.99 -2.17
C GLY A 111 -19.42 -9.46 -2.31
N ALA A 112 -20.42 -8.93 -3.01
CA ALA A 112 -20.59 -7.48 -3.20
C ALA A 112 -20.83 -6.70 -1.90
N GLN A 113 -21.36 -7.34 -0.85
CA GLN A 113 -21.62 -6.67 0.43
C GLN A 113 -20.36 -6.55 1.30
N GLY A 114 -19.36 -7.39 1.06
CA GLY A 114 -18.19 -7.48 1.92
C GLY A 114 -18.49 -8.06 3.30
N ILE A 115 -17.55 -7.88 4.23
CA ILE A 115 -17.63 -8.33 5.62
C ILE A 115 -17.69 -7.11 6.52
N SER A 116 -18.79 -6.96 7.25
CA SER A 116 -19.01 -5.90 8.24
C SER A 116 -18.90 -6.44 9.68
N GLY A 117 -18.77 -5.53 10.64
CA GLY A 117 -18.71 -5.90 12.06
C GLY A 117 -17.41 -6.60 12.45
N ILE A 118 -16.30 -6.25 11.79
CA ILE A 118 -14.98 -6.77 12.15
C ILE A 118 -14.68 -6.36 13.59
N ALA A 119 -14.35 -7.35 14.43
CA ALA A 119 -14.11 -7.14 15.85
C ALA A 119 -12.95 -6.15 16.06
N PRO A 120 -13.12 -5.15 16.94
CA PRO A 120 -12.07 -4.19 17.20
C PRO A 120 -10.88 -4.90 17.86
N LEU A 121 -9.66 -4.45 17.52
CA LEU A 121 -8.43 -5.05 18.03
C LEU A 121 -8.30 -4.96 19.56
N PHE A 122 -8.89 -3.93 20.16
CA PHE A 122 -8.88 -3.68 21.60
C PHE A 122 -10.30 -3.69 22.18
N PRO A 123 -10.97 -4.85 22.31
CA PRO A 123 -12.38 -4.91 22.72
C PRO A 123 -12.62 -4.41 24.16
N ARG A 124 -11.56 -4.30 24.97
CA ARG A 124 -11.62 -3.77 26.36
C ARG A 124 -11.48 -2.26 26.44
N LEU A 125 -11.06 -1.58 25.36
CA LEU A 125 -10.92 -0.14 25.31
C LEU A 125 -12.10 0.43 24.51
N THR A 126 -12.81 1.41 25.07
CA THR A 126 -13.94 2.06 24.40
C THR A 126 -13.73 3.57 24.27
N GLY A 127 -14.36 4.15 23.24
CA GLY A 127 -14.26 5.59 22.94
C GLY A 127 -12.84 6.05 22.60
N ALA A 128 -12.50 7.27 23.01
CA ALA A 128 -11.23 7.93 22.63
C ALA A 128 -9.95 7.15 22.99
N ARG A 129 -10.00 6.28 24.02
CA ARG A 129 -8.85 5.44 24.39
C ARG A 129 -8.57 4.35 23.35
N SER A 130 -9.62 3.82 22.71
CA SER A 130 -9.48 2.86 21.61
C SER A 130 -8.82 3.52 20.40
N ASP A 131 -9.29 4.72 20.04
CA ASP A 131 -8.78 5.47 18.89
C ASP A 131 -7.29 5.81 19.07
N VAL A 132 -6.91 6.28 20.27
CA VAL A 132 -5.50 6.56 20.59
C VAL A 132 -4.66 5.27 20.59
N ALA A 133 -5.16 4.16 21.13
CA ALA A 133 -4.44 2.89 21.12
C ALA A 133 -4.22 2.36 19.70
N PHE A 134 -5.23 2.50 18.84
CA PHE A 134 -5.13 2.13 17.43
C PHE A 134 -4.14 3.03 16.68
N PHE A 135 -4.19 4.34 16.91
CA PHE A 135 -3.22 5.30 16.38
C PHE A 135 -1.78 4.94 16.79
N LEU A 136 -1.55 4.66 18.07
CA LEU A 136 -0.22 4.25 18.56
C LEU A 136 0.26 2.96 17.90
N LEU A 137 -0.64 2.00 17.66
CA LEU A 137 -0.33 0.77 16.95
C LEU A 137 0.01 1.01 15.48
N ALA A 138 -0.76 1.87 14.79
CA ALA A 138 -0.48 2.24 13.40
C ALA A 138 0.89 2.94 13.28
N VAL A 139 1.21 3.85 14.20
CA VAL A 139 2.53 4.51 14.27
C VAL A 139 3.63 3.50 14.57
N ALA A 140 3.41 2.57 15.51
CA ALA A 140 4.40 1.55 15.86
C ALA A 140 4.71 0.63 14.67
N LEU A 141 3.69 0.18 13.94
CA LEU A 141 3.85 -0.66 12.75
C LEU A 141 4.47 0.13 11.59
N LEU A 142 4.11 1.40 11.40
CA LEU A 142 4.76 2.28 10.42
C LEU A 142 6.24 2.46 10.75
N ALA A 143 6.58 2.73 12.01
CA ALA A 143 7.96 2.88 12.47
C ALA A 143 8.75 1.57 12.27
N ALA A 144 8.16 0.43 12.60
CA ALA A 144 8.76 -0.88 12.36
C ALA A 144 9.01 -1.12 10.86
N ALA A 145 8.01 -0.87 10.01
CA ALA A 145 8.14 -0.98 8.56
C ALA A 145 9.21 -0.03 8.01
N LEU A 146 9.28 1.21 8.49
CA LEU A 146 10.31 2.19 8.12
C LEU A 146 11.70 1.69 8.50
N VAL A 147 11.89 1.17 9.72
CA VAL A 147 13.16 0.60 10.16
C VAL A 147 13.55 -0.59 9.28
N VAL A 148 12.62 -1.51 9.00
CA VAL A 148 12.88 -2.67 8.13
C VAL A 148 13.25 -2.22 6.72
N CYS A 149 12.43 -1.37 6.09
CA CYS A 149 12.67 -0.87 4.74
C CYS A 149 13.98 -0.07 4.65
N THR A 150 14.33 0.73 5.66
CA THR A 150 15.60 1.49 5.66
C THR A 150 16.81 0.59 5.85
N ARG A 151 16.71 -0.46 6.68
CA ARG A 151 17.75 -1.48 6.84
C ARG A 151 17.94 -2.28 5.55
N LEU A 152 16.86 -2.71 4.90
CA LEU A 152 16.90 -3.39 3.61
C LEU A 152 17.52 -2.50 2.53
N ALA A 153 17.09 -1.24 2.44
CA ALA A 153 17.59 -0.26 1.48
C ALA A 153 19.09 0.05 1.63
N ARG A 154 19.58 0.18 2.86
CA ARG A 154 21.00 0.46 3.15
C ARG A 154 21.87 -0.80 3.09
N GLY A 155 21.27 -1.98 3.18
CA GLY A 155 21.97 -3.26 3.18
C GLY A 155 22.57 -3.66 1.83
N ARG A 156 23.13 -4.88 1.77
CA ARG A 156 23.59 -5.50 0.51
C ARG A 156 22.41 -5.73 -0.44
N TYR A 157 21.27 -6.11 0.11
CA TYR A 157 20.04 -6.38 -0.64
C TYR A 157 19.54 -5.13 -1.39
N GLY A 158 19.37 -3.99 -0.71
CA GLY A 158 18.93 -2.75 -1.37
C GLY A 158 19.89 -2.24 -2.43
N ARG A 159 21.20 -2.37 -2.23
CA ARG A 159 22.20 -2.06 -3.27
C ARG A 159 22.06 -2.96 -4.49
N ALA A 160 21.84 -4.25 -4.28
CA ALA A 160 21.62 -5.19 -5.37
C ALA A 160 20.31 -4.87 -6.12
N LEU A 161 19.23 -4.51 -5.41
CA LEU A 161 17.96 -4.10 -6.04
C LEU A 161 18.14 -2.86 -6.92
N ARG A 162 18.86 -1.84 -6.45
CA ARG A 162 19.18 -0.64 -7.23
C ARG A 162 20.01 -0.97 -8.47
N LEU A 163 21.02 -1.84 -8.33
CA LEU A 163 21.80 -2.31 -9.47
C LEU A 163 20.92 -3.02 -10.50
N MET A 164 20.01 -3.89 -10.05
CA MET A 164 19.06 -4.56 -10.93
C MET A 164 18.11 -3.58 -11.62
N ARG A 165 17.70 -2.50 -10.95
CA ARG A 165 16.83 -1.46 -11.51
C ARG A 165 17.54 -0.65 -12.59
N GLU A 166 18.80 -0.28 -12.36
CA GLU A 166 19.56 0.60 -13.25
C GLU A 166 20.22 -0.18 -14.40
N GLU A 167 20.90 -1.29 -14.10
CA GLU A 167 21.64 -2.08 -15.07
C GLU A 167 21.41 -3.60 -14.84
N PRO A 168 20.29 -4.14 -15.35
CA PRO A 168 19.95 -5.56 -15.18
C PRO A 168 21.01 -6.52 -15.73
N ALA A 169 21.66 -6.15 -16.84
CA ALA A 169 22.71 -6.96 -17.47
C ALA A 169 23.97 -7.05 -16.61
N LEU A 170 24.38 -5.93 -15.99
CA LEU A 170 25.51 -5.90 -15.05
C LEU A 170 25.21 -6.70 -13.78
N ALA A 171 23.99 -6.60 -13.25
CA ALA A 171 23.59 -7.44 -12.11
C ALA A 171 23.72 -8.94 -12.44
N GLN A 172 23.33 -9.37 -13.64
CA GLN A 172 23.48 -10.77 -14.06
C GLN A 172 24.94 -11.20 -14.21
N SER A 173 25.81 -10.34 -14.76
CA SER A 173 27.24 -10.68 -14.91
C SER A 173 27.97 -10.79 -13.57
N LEU A 174 27.50 -10.07 -12.54
CA LEU A 174 27.95 -10.21 -11.15
C LEU A 174 27.36 -11.44 -10.42
N GLY A 175 26.59 -12.28 -11.10
CA GLY A 175 26.03 -13.52 -10.56
C GLY A 175 24.70 -13.36 -9.80
N TYR A 176 24.06 -12.19 -9.84
CA TYR A 176 22.75 -12.00 -9.21
C TYR A 176 21.64 -12.69 -10.01
N ARG A 177 20.84 -13.49 -9.32
CA ARG A 177 19.65 -14.13 -9.90
C ARG A 177 18.47 -13.16 -9.88
N LEU A 178 18.27 -12.43 -10.98
CA LEU A 178 17.23 -11.39 -11.07
C LEU A 178 15.84 -11.90 -10.68
N VAL A 179 15.47 -13.09 -11.14
CA VAL A 179 14.15 -13.68 -10.83
C VAL A 179 13.95 -13.81 -9.32
N GLN A 180 14.95 -14.32 -8.59
CA GLN A 180 14.85 -14.47 -7.14
C GLN A 180 14.73 -13.11 -6.46
N MET A 181 15.50 -12.12 -6.90
CA MET A 181 15.45 -10.76 -6.34
C MET A 181 14.10 -10.08 -6.59
N LYS A 182 13.53 -10.22 -7.79
CA LYS A 182 12.19 -9.73 -8.12
C LYS A 182 11.13 -10.40 -7.25
N THR A 183 11.23 -11.72 -7.05
CA THR A 183 10.33 -12.50 -6.21
C THR A 183 10.41 -12.07 -4.76
N THR A 184 11.61 -12.00 -4.17
CA THR A 184 11.76 -11.59 -2.76
C THR A 184 11.28 -10.15 -2.55
N ALA A 185 11.58 -9.23 -3.46
CA ALA A 185 11.12 -7.85 -3.38
C ALA A 185 9.59 -7.77 -3.39
N THR A 186 8.95 -8.48 -4.32
CA THR A 186 7.49 -8.54 -4.43
C THR A 186 6.84 -9.18 -3.20
N MET A 187 7.38 -10.27 -2.67
CA MET A 187 6.87 -10.91 -1.45
C MET A 187 6.97 -9.98 -0.23
N THR A 188 8.12 -9.32 -0.05
CA THR A 188 8.30 -8.38 1.08
C THR A 188 7.38 -7.16 0.98
N ALA A 189 7.18 -6.64 -0.23
CA ALA A 189 6.26 -5.55 -0.49
C ALA A 189 4.80 -5.97 -0.24
N ALA A 190 4.43 -7.17 -0.68
CA ALA A 190 3.09 -7.74 -0.46
C ALA A 190 2.79 -7.96 1.03
N ALA A 191 3.76 -8.40 1.83
CA ALA A 191 3.60 -8.53 3.28
C ALA A 191 3.32 -7.19 3.97
N ILE A 192 4.05 -6.14 3.58
CA ILE A 192 3.84 -4.77 4.08
C ILE A 192 2.46 -4.26 3.65
N ALA A 193 2.09 -4.44 2.38
CA ALA A 193 0.79 -4.06 1.84
C ALA A 193 -0.37 -4.73 2.59
N ALA A 194 -0.27 -6.04 2.82
CA ALA A 194 -1.28 -6.81 3.53
C ALA A 194 -1.42 -6.39 5.00
N THR A 195 -0.31 -6.02 5.65
CA THR A 195 -0.36 -5.45 7.00
C THR A 195 -1.16 -4.14 6.99
N GLY A 196 -0.92 -3.27 6.02
CA GLY A 196 -1.69 -2.03 5.85
C GLY A 196 -3.18 -2.29 5.59
N GLY A 197 -3.51 -3.22 4.68
CA GLY A 197 -4.89 -3.58 4.39
C GLY A 197 -5.63 -4.18 5.59
N SER A 198 -4.93 -5.00 6.38
CA SER A 198 -5.47 -5.56 7.62
C SER A 198 -5.81 -4.46 8.63
N LEU A 199 -4.91 -3.47 8.79
CA LEU A 199 -5.17 -2.30 9.64
C LEU A 199 -6.34 -1.48 9.12
N LEU A 200 -6.44 -1.28 7.81
CA LEU A 200 -7.54 -0.54 7.20
C LEU A 200 -8.88 -1.21 7.50
N ALA A 201 -8.97 -2.54 7.34
CA ALA A 201 -10.18 -3.30 7.67
C ALA A 201 -10.55 -3.23 9.15
N LEU A 202 -9.56 -3.34 10.05
CA LEU A 202 -9.78 -3.21 11.49
C LEU A 202 -10.22 -1.80 11.88
N TYR A 203 -9.67 -0.78 11.23
CA TYR A 203 -9.99 0.61 11.51
C TYR A 203 -11.39 0.99 11.03
N MET A 204 -11.76 0.57 9.82
CA MET A 204 -13.09 0.81 9.25
C MET A 204 -14.16 -0.16 9.80
N SER A 205 -13.75 -1.19 10.55
CA SER A 205 -14.62 -2.29 11.01
C SER A 205 -15.39 -2.97 9.87
N PHE A 206 -14.86 -2.87 8.65
CA PHE A 206 -15.49 -3.28 7.41
C PHE A 206 -14.42 -3.55 6.35
N VAL A 207 -14.66 -4.57 5.52
CA VAL A 207 -13.91 -4.80 4.28
C VAL A 207 -14.89 -5.11 3.15
N GLY A 208 -14.73 -4.42 2.02
CA GLY A 208 -15.49 -4.67 0.80
C GLY A 208 -14.62 -4.69 -0.46
N PRO A 209 -15.17 -5.06 -1.62
CA PRO A 209 -14.43 -5.16 -2.87
C PRO A 209 -13.87 -3.83 -3.37
N ASP A 210 -14.43 -2.72 -2.89
CA ASP A 210 -14.04 -1.36 -3.28
C ASP A 210 -12.61 -1.02 -2.86
N PHE A 211 -12.12 -1.63 -1.76
CA PHE A 211 -10.72 -1.49 -1.35
C PHE A 211 -9.74 -2.05 -2.36
N MET A 212 -10.18 -2.83 -3.35
CA MET A 212 -9.35 -3.47 -4.37
C MET A 212 -9.42 -2.78 -5.73
N PHE A 213 -10.05 -1.60 -5.83
CA PHE A 213 -10.03 -0.84 -7.06
C PHE A 213 -8.63 -0.33 -7.40
N ALA A 214 -8.32 -0.28 -8.71
CA ALA A 214 -7.06 0.24 -9.20
C ALA A 214 -6.79 1.70 -8.78
N SER A 215 -7.84 2.50 -8.57
CA SER A 215 -7.75 3.88 -8.07
C SER A 215 -6.96 3.98 -6.77
N GLU A 216 -7.10 3.00 -5.87
CA GLU A 216 -6.34 2.97 -4.62
C GLU A 216 -4.85 2.72 -4.86
N THR A 217 -4.49 1.87 -5.84
CA THR A 217 -3.08 1.71 -6.23
C THR A 217 -2.50 3.02 -6.76
N PHE A 218 -3.26 3.76 -7.59
CA PHE A 218 -2.83 5.07 -8.10
C PHE A 218 -2.74 6.14 -7.01
N ALA A 219 -3.60 6.08 -5.99
CA ALA A 219 -3.48 6.92 -4.81
C ALA A 219 -2.15 6.67 -4.08
N ILE A 220 -1.81 5.40 -3.83
CA ILE A 220 -0.53 5.01 -3.19
C ILE A 220 0.66 5.42 -4.08
N TRP A 221 0.55 5.27 -5.39
CA TRP A 221 1.56 5.76 -6.34
C TRP A 221 1.77 7.26 -6.26
N THR A 222 0.68 8.04 -6.15
CA THR A 222 0.74 9.49 -5.94
C THR A 222 1.55 9.83 -4.69
N MET A 223 1.28 9.13 -3.58
CA MET A 223 2.03 9.31 -2.32
C MET A 223 3.52 9.01 -2.49
N VAL A 224 3.87 7.93 -3.19
CA VAL A 224 5.26 7.53 -3.44
C VAL A 224 5.97 8.53 -4.36
N MET A 225 5.33 8.95 -5.45
CA MET A 225 5.92 9.88 -6.42
C MET A 225 6.14 11.27 -5.83
N ILE A 226 5.17 11.81 -5.09
CA ILE A 226 5.34 13.08 -4.39
C ILE A 226 6.44 12.99 -3.36
N GLY A 227 6.50 11.89 -2.61
CA GLY A 227 7.53 11.66 -1.62
C GLY A 227 8.94 11.55 -2.22
N GLY A 228 9.06 10.91 -3.38
CA GLY A 228 10.31 10.61 -4.06
C GLY A 228 10.58 9.11 -4.10
N LEU A 229 10.66 8.55 -5.31
CA LEU A 229 10.96 7.14 -5.54
C LEU A 229 12.32 6.76 -4.96
N GLY A 230 12.39 5.64 -4.24
CA GLY A 230 13.64 5.14 -3.64
C GLY A 230 14.06 5.86 -2.35
N ASN A 231 13.21 6.73 -1.79
CA ASN A 231 13.46 7.40 -0.51
C ASN A 231 12.35 7.14 0.51
N ASN A 232 12.60 6.26 1.49
CA ASN A 232 11.60 5.89 2.51
C ASN A 232 11.08 7.08 3.33
N ALA A 233 11.94 8.02 3.71
CA ALA A 233 11.50 9.19 4.48
C ALA A 233 10.66 10.14 3.62
N GLY A 234 11.04 10.28 2.35
CA GLY A 234 10.27 11.01 1.35
C GLY A 234 8.88 10.44 1.18
N VAL A 235 8.75 9.13 1.01
CA VAL A 235 7.47 8.44 0.83
C VAL A 235 6.54 8.59 2.02
N VAL A 236 7.05 8.52 3.25
CA VAL A 236 6.23 8.77 4.45
C VAL A 236 5.72 10.20 4.47
N PHE A 237 6.58 11.18 4.15
CA PHE A 237 6.16 12.57 4.04
C PHE A 237 5.12 12.77 2.92
N GLY A 238 5.31 12.13 1.77
CA GLY A 238 4.39 12.16 0.64
C GLY A 238 3.02 11.60 1.01
N ALA A 239 2.97 10.48 1.74
CA ALA A 239 1.72 9.90 2.23
C ALA A 239 0.99 10.83 3.21
N LEU A 240 1.72 11.43 4.17
CA LEU A 240 1.14 12.40 5.10
C LEU A 240 0.58 13.63 4.36
N LEU A 241 1.31 14.14 3.37
CA LEU A 241 0.92 15.33 2.61
C LEU A 241 -0.30 15.06 1.72
N VAL A 242 -0.31 13.95 0.99
CA VAL A 242 -1.44 13.57 0.13
C VAL A 242 -2.69 13.30 0.96
N GLU A 243 -2.55 12.59 2.08
CA GLU A 243 -3.70 12.32 2.96
C GLU A 243 -4.25 13.61 3.57
N ALA A 244 -3.37 14.54 3.97
CA ALA A 244 -3.80 15.86 4.42
C ALA A 244 -4.60 16.61 3.34
N ILE A 245 -4.14 16.58 2.07
CA ILE A 245 -4.86 17.17 0.95
C ILE A 245 -6.22 16.48 0.74
N TYR A 246 -6.29 15.15 0.79
CA TYR A 246 -7.54 14.42 0.63
C TYR A 246 -8.53 14.67 1.76
N SER A 247 -8.05 14.80 2.99
CA SER A 247 -8.89 15.15 4.13
C SER A 247 -9.45 16.58 4.06
N ALA A 248 -8.85 17.45 3.23
CA ALA A 248 -9.34 18.80 3.00
C ALA A 248 -10.50 18.86 1.98
N VAL A 249 -10.66 17.83 1.13
CA VAL A 249 -11.67 17.80 0.05
C VAL A 249 -13.11 17.91 0.57
N PRO A 250 -13.52 17.24 1.67
CA PRO A 250 -14.87 17.41 2.23
C PRO A 250 -15.16 18.84 2.68
N PHE A 251 -14.18 19.57 3.22
CA PHE A 251 -14.38 20.99 3.60
C PHE A 251 -14.55 21.89 2.38
N ALA A 252 -13.85 21.59 1.29
CA ALA A 252 -14.04 22.31 0.03
C ALA A 252 -15.43 22.04 -0.57
N LYS A 253 -15.95 20.81 -0.42
CA LYS A 253 -17.32 20.45 -0.82
C LYS A 253 -18.36 21.27 -0.04
N ASP A 254 -18.21 21.39 1.28
CA ASP A 254 -19.14 22.15 2.12
C ASP A 254 -19.13 23.66 1.79
N TYR A 255 -18.02 24.19 1.28
CA TYR A 255 -17.92 25.58 0.82
C TYR A 255 -18.51 25.81 -0.58
N LEU A 256 -18.55 24.78 -1.42
CA LEU A 256 -18.97 24.87 -2.83
C LEU A 256 -20.37 24.25 -3.11
N ASP A 257 -21.05 23.75 -2.08
CA ASP A 257 -22.37 23.10 -2.12
C ASP A 257 -22.51 22.00 -3.20
N ILE A 258 -21.46 21.17 -3.31
CA ILE A 258 -21.35 20.11 -4.32
C ILE A 258 -22.04 18.83 -3.82
N GLY A 259 -22.78 18.14 -4.69
CA GLY A 259 -23.40 16.83 -4.39
C GLY A 259 -22.39 15.76 -3.94
N THR A 260 -22.81 14.81 -3.09
CA THR A 260 -21.96 13.75 -2.52
C THR A 260 -21.25 12.91 -3.58
N ASP A 261 -21.91 12.64 -4.71
CA ASP A 261 -21.37 11.80 -5.78
C ASP A 261 -20.23 12.52 -6.54
N VAL A 262 -20.40 13.83 -6.73
CA VAL A 262 -19.41 14.69 -7.36
C VAL A 262 -18.18 14.85 -6.46
N ALA A 263 -18.34 14.85 -5.14
CA ALA A 263 -17.20 14.90 -4.21
C ALA A 263 -16.26 13.68 -4.36
N GLY A 264 -16.82 12.49 -4.59
CA GLY A 264 -16.05 11.29 -4.90
C GLY A 264 -15.27 11.41 -6.21
N ALA A 265 -15.93 11.92 -7.26
CA ALA A 265 -15.30 12.18 -8.56
C ALA A 265 -14.20 13.26 -8.47
N VAL A 266 -14.42 14.31 -7.68
CA VAL A 266 -13.44 15.38 -7.41
C VAL A 266 -12.21 14.82 -6.72
N ARG A 267 -12.38 13.92 -5.74
CA ARG A 267 -11.25 13.24 -5.08
C ARG A 267 -10.42 12.46 -6.10
N LEU A 268 -11.07 11.63 -6.93
CA LEU A 268 -10.41 10.85 -7.99
C LEU A 268 -9.69 11.75 -9.01
N GLY A 269 -10.35 12.83 -9.45
CA GLY A 269 -9.76 13.83 -10.33
C GLY A 269 -8.53 14.50 -9.70
N ALA A 270 -8.59 14.83 -8.41
CA ALA A 270 -7.46 15.39 -7.67
C ALA A 270 -6.27 14.42 -7.62
N ILE A 271 -6.50 13.11 -7.47
CA ILE A 271 -5.42 12.10 -7.55
C ILE A 271 -4.69 12.22 -8.89
N GLY A 272 -5.44 12.19 -10.00
CA GLY A 272 -4.87 12.28 -11.35
C GLY A 272 -4.14 13.59 -11.59
N CYS A 273 -4.74 14.73 -11.21
CA CYS A 273 -4.13 16.04 -11.38
C CYS A 273 -2.84 16.20 -10.56
N ILE A 274 -2.83 15.76 -9.31
CA ILE A 274 -1.65 15.83 -8.43
C ILE A 274 -0.54 14.93 -8.97
N LEU A 275 -0.89 13.72 -9.40
CA LEU A 275 0.06 12.77 -9.99
C LEU A 275 0.68 13.34 -11.28
N LEU A 276 -0.13 13.90 -12.19
CA LEU A 276 0.33 14.55 -13.42
C LEU A 276 1.21 15.78 -13.11
N ALA A 277 0.78 16.64 -12.18
CA ALA A 277 1.55 17.81 -11.77
C ALA A 277 2.92 17.40 -11.18
N CYS A 278 2.96 16.34 -10.37
CA CYS A 278 4.20 15.82 -9.82
C CYS A 278 5.13 15.30 -10.93
N LEU A 279 4.60 14.54 -11.89
CA LEU A 279 5.36 14.01 -13.02
C LEU A 279 5.94 15.13 -13.91
N LEU A 280 5.18 16.20 -14.15
CA LEU A 280 5.60 17.30 -15.01
C LEU A 280 6.55 18.29 -14.32
N LEU A 281 6.31 18.60 -13.04
CA LEU A 281 7.04 19.65 -12.33
C LEU A 281 8.26 19.13 -11.56
N ARG A 282 8.19 17.90 -11.00
CA ARG A 282 9.26 17.32 -10.18
C ARG A 282 9.35 15.79 -10.33
N PRO A 283 9.98 15.28 -11.41
CA PRO A 283 10.08 13.84 -11.67
C PRO A 283 10.86 13.05 -10.59
N GLY A 284 11.68 13.73 -9.77
CA GLY A 284 12.39 13.12 -8.63
C GLY A 284 11.62 13.12 -7.30
N GLY A 285 10.41 13.68 -7.26
CA GLY A 285 9.65 13.93 -6.03
C GLY A 285 10.18 15.10 -5.18
N LEU A 286 9.54 15.34 -4.04
CA LEU A 286 9.91 16.41 -3.11
C LEU A 286 11.21 16.10 -2.35
N LEU A 287 11.46 14.83 -2.03
CA LEU A 287 12.64 14.36 -1.32
C LEU A 287 13.33 13.25 -2.13
N PRO A 288 14.19 13.60 -3.11
CA PRO A 288 14.76 12.64 -4.04
C PRO A 288 15.69 11.62 -3.37
N GLU A 289 15.91 10.50 -4.05
CA GLU A 289 16.81 9.43 -3.62
C GLU A 289 18.24 9.95 -3.43
N ARG A 290 18.81 9.76 -2.23
CA ARG A 290 20.22 10.09 -1.96
C ARG A 290 21.14 9.05 -2.59
N ILE A 291 21.69 9.37 -3.76
CA ILE A 291 22.81 8.63 -4.35
C ILE A 291 24.06 9.00 -3.55
N ARG A 292 24.56 8.07 -2.73
CA ARG A 292 25.81 8.27 -2.00
C ARG A 292 26.95 8.20 -3.01
N ARG A 293 27.43 9.35 -3.49
CA ARG A 293 28.66 9.42 -4.30
C ARG A 293 29.79 8.85 -3.43
N THR A 294 30.28 7.68 -3.81
CA THR A 294 31.59 7.22 -3.35
C THR A 294 32.60 8.12 -4.04
N VAL A 295 33.15 9.05 -3.25
CA VAL A 295 34.38 9.80 -3.58
C VAL A 295 35.54 8.82 -3.55
#